data_AF-A0A2H9TFZ2-F1
#
_entry.id   AF-A0A2H9TFZ2-F1
#
_cell.length_a   1.000
_cell.length_b   1.000
_cell.length_c   1.000
_cell.angle_alpha   90.00
_cell.angle_beta   90.00
_cell.angle_gamma   90.00
#
_symmetry.space_group_name_H-M   'P 1'
#
loop_
_entity.id
_entity.type
_entity.pdbx_description
1 polymer ?
#
loop_
_entity_poly.entity_id
_entity_poly.type
_entity_poly.pdbx_seq_one_letter_code
_entity_poly.pdbx_strand_id
1 'polypeptide(L)'
;MCKLDDNVQSIAFRSDGRLLAVGSSKGDILIIDATTRMVLRTLEGHRASVKGLSFLPNKTHVVSTSDDKTVRLWEISSGTEIWSSSINKDFVRCCSVSNTFEDESFITGSYDHTLTLWSVKSPEPLLIMNHGSPVEAVCLFPDGKTAVSGGLCSIKFWDLSDNGRLIREVIVHHKSITGLSVTPDGKYLLSSSLDRSLKVLCLEDMTISHQFKFPSSVMCMSMSSDLKRVAAGLSNGKTIVLAFTTEQKGRVEGISPNPRNANVALAANESYVITKETTEPLKKFDLLLKSFRYRKALDFVIQKGNATLLVSAIGELIRRDALDMALSGRTEAELIPLVETICRHISNPRHSSFLLEAAFSLTDIYSSVLGKSKAFDGCIKDLRQALDYQICVQQMMMDLQGGLALVQAACQINHTRS
;
A
#
# COMPACT_ATOMS: atom_id res chain seq x y z
N MET A 1 -1.10 35.45 -12.04
CA MET A 1 -1.86 34.32 -11.46
C MET A 1 -3.24 34.42 -12.08
N CYS A 2 -3.61 33.54 -13.01
CA CYS A 2 -4.98 33.55 -13.55
C CYS A 2 -5.93 33.21 -12.41
N LYS A 3 -6.71 34.20 -11.98
CA LYS A 3 -7.78 33.99 -11.02
C LYS A 3 -8.94 33.41 -11.81
N LEU A 4 -9.25 32.14 -11.59
CA LEU A 4 -10.53 31.60 -12.01
C LEU A 4 -11.55 32.05 -10.98
N ASP A 5 -12.56 32.81 -11.40
CA ASP A 5 -13.62 33.28 -10.51
C ASP A 5 -14.67 32.18 -10.23
N ASP A 6 -14.58 31.04 -10.91
CA ASP A 6 -15.53 29.93 -10.81
C ASP A 6 -14.95 28.70 -10.09
N ASN A 7 -15.86 27.90 -9.52
CA ASN A 7 -15.51 26.63 -8.88
C ASN A 7 -15.02 25.62 -9.93
N VAL A 8 -13.78 25.16 -9.78
CA VAL A 8 -13.18 24.13 -10.61
C VAL A 8 -13.66 22.75 -10.19
N GLN A 9 -14.16 21.97 -11.15
CA GLN A 9 -14.74 20.65 -10.92
C GLN A 9 -13.86 19.52 -11.45
N SER A 10 -13.12 19.78 -12.53
CA SER A 10 -12.24 18.80 -13.16
C SER A 10 -11.00 19.49 -13.76
N ILE A 11 -9.89 18.76 -13.77
CA ILE A 11 -8.62 19.21 -14.33
C ILE A 11 -7.97 18.04 -15.05
N ALA A 12 -7.44 18.28 -16.25
CA ALA A 12 -6.63 17.33 -16.97
C ALA A 12 -5.34 18.00 -17.46
N PHE A 13 -4.24 17.25 -17.44
CA PHE A 13 -3.00 17.65 -18.10
C PHE A 13 -2.88 16.94 -19.44
N ARG A 14 -2.38 17.66 -20.45
CA ARG A 14 -1.94 17.02 -21.68
C ARG A 14 -0.67 16.22 -21.41
N SER A 15 -0.46 15.11 -22.12
CA SER A 15 0.71 14.24 -21.97
C SER A 15 2.07 14.94 -22.17
N ASP A 16 2.11 16.10 -22.84
CA ASP A 16 3.32 16.93 -22.96
C ASP A 16 3.62 17.80 -21.72
N GLY A 17 2.70 17.90 -20.77
CA GLY A 17 2.80 18.77 -19.59
C GLY A 17 2.69 20.28 -19.87
N ARG A 18 2.52 20.69 -21.13
CA ARG A 18 2.43 22.11 -21.53
C ARG A 18 1.02 22.70 -21.43
N LEU A 19 -0.01 21.90 -21.72
CA LEU A 19 -1.40 22.36 -21.70
C LEU A 19 -2.16 21.73 -20.55
N LEU A 20 -3.06 22.51 -19.97
CA LEU A 20 -3.95 22.13 -18.88
C LEU A 20 -5.38 22.52 -19.27
N ALA A 21 -6.32 21.58 -19.13
CA ALA A 21 -7.74 21.83 -19.31
C ALA A 21 -8.42 21.92 -17.94
N VAL A 22 -9.24 22.94 -17.73
CA VAL A 22 -10.01 23.17 -16.50
C VAL A 22 -11.49 23.19 -16.80
N GLY A 23 -12.28 22.42 -16.07
CA GLY A 23 -13.74 22.41 -16.16
C GLY A 23 -14.36 23.23 -15.05
N SER A 24 -15.19 24.21 -15.42
CA SER A 24 -15.95 25.06 -14.50
C SER A 24 -17.28 24.41 -14.08
N SER A 25 -17.79 24.80 -12.92
CA SER A 25 -19.16 24.49 -12.50
C SER A 25 -20.23 25.11 -13.41
N LYS A 26 -19.90 26.17 -14.16
CA LYS A 26 -20.84 26.85 -15.08
C LYS A 26 -20.95 26.18 -16.47
N GLY A 27 -20.01 25.29 -16.81
CA GLY A 27 -19.96 24.63 -18.12
C GLY A 27 -18.73 25.00 -18.95
N ASP A 28 -18.07 26.11 -18.64
CA ASP A 28 -16.93 26.56 -19.44
C ASP A 28 -15.71 25.65 -19.24
N ILE A 29 -15.01 25.38 -20.34
CA ILE A 29 -13.74 24.65 -20.30
C ILE A 29 -12.64 25.61 -20.72
N LEU A 30 -11.65 25.80 -19.84
CA LEU A 30 -10.52 26.69 -20.09
C LEU A 30 -9.29 25.87 -20.47
N ILE A 31 -8.67 26.21 -21.59
CA ILE A 31 -7.37 25.68 -22.00
C ILE A 31 -6.30 26.68 -21.60
N ILE A 32 -5.41 26.25 -20.72
CA ILE A 32 -4.38 27.06 -20.09
C ILE A 32 -3.01 26.50 -20.48
N ASP A 33 -2.08 27.38 -20.86
CA ASP A 33 -0.68 27.01 -20.97
C ASP A 33 -0.07 26.96 -19.57
N ALA A 34 0.44 25.80 -19.17
CA ALA A 34 1.03 25.57 -17.85
C ALA A 34 2.30 26.42 -17.62
N THR A 35 3.03 26.76 -18.69
CA THR A 35 4.29 27.50 -18.59
C THR A 35 4.05 29.00 -18.40
N THR A 36 3.26 29.61 -19.28
CA THR A 36 2.92 31.04 -19.21
C THR A 36 1.79 31.34 -18.23
N ARG A 37 1.04 30.30 -17.81
CA ARG A 37 -0.15 30.38 -16.96
C ARG A 37 -1.22 31.29 -17.54
N MET A 38 -1.30 31.40 -18.86
CA MET A 38 -2.29 32.20 -19.57
C MET A 38 -3.39 31.32 -20.15
N VAL A 39 -4.62 31.83 -20.16
CA VAL A 39 -5.74 31.21 -20.86
C VAL A 39 -5.53 31.38 -22.35
N LEU A 40 -5.41 30.27 -23.07
CA LEU A 40 -5.26 30.26 -24.52
C LEU A 40 -6.63 30.30 -25.21
N ARG A 41 -7.58 29.53 -24.69
CA ARG A 41 -8.93 29.35 -25.27
C ARG A 41 -9.95 29.08 -24.17
N THR A 42 -11.18 29.51 -24.44
CA THR A 42 -12.37 29.16 -23.66
C THR A 42 -13.29 28.38 -24.60
N LEU A 43 -13.66 27.16 -24.22
CA LEU A 43 -14.62 26.33 -24.94
C LEU A 43 -15.96 26.48 -24.22
N GLU A 44 -16.89 27.15 -24.89
CA GLU A 44 -18.24 27.40 -24.38
C GLU A 44 -19.21 26.48 -25.10
N GLY A 45 -20.11 25.85 -24.33
CA GLY A 45 -21.16 25.03 -24.94
C GLY A 45 -21.93 24.18 -23.94
N HIS A 46 -21.25 23.67 -22.91
CA HIS A 46 -21.94 22.95 -21.83
C HIS A 46 -22.83 23.91 -21.04
N ARG A 47 -23.98 23.40 -20.59
CA ARG A 47 -24.97 24.19 -19.83
C ARG A 47 -24.92 23.93 -18.32
N ALA A 48 -24.03 23.04 -17.89
CA ALA A 48 -23.88 22.65 -16.49
C ALA A 48 -22.43 22.22 -16.20
N SER A 49 -22.16 21.94 -14.92
CA SER A 49 -20.84 21.56 -14.40
C SER A 49 -20.12 20.49 -15.23
N VAL A 50 -18.88 20.77 -15.62
CA VAL A 50 -18.01 19.81 -16.31
C VAL A 50 -17.27 18.93 -15.30
N LYS A 51 -17.70 17.67 -15.19
CA LYS A 51 -17.22 16.73 -14.17
C LYS A 51 -16.10 15.81 -14.65
N GLY A 52 -16.09 15.45 -15.94
CA GLY A 52 -15.00 14.72 -16.56
C GLY A 52 -14.31 15.54 -17.64
N LEU A 53 -12.99 15.51 -17.62
CA LEU A 53 -12.13 16.07 -18.66
C LEU A 53 -10.97 15.12 -18.92
N SER A 54 -10.67 14.87 -20.18
CA SER A 54 -9.48 14.13 -20.57
C SER A 54 -8.95 14.59 -21.93
N PHE A 55 -7.64 14.64 -22.05
CA PHE A 55 -6.99 14.80 -23.35
C PHE A 55 -6.96 13.46 -24.08
N LEU A 56 -7.13 13.50 -25.39
CA LEU A 56 -6.89 12.34 -26.25
C LEU A 56 -5.38 12.15 -26.49
N PRO A 57 -4.93 10.92 -26.80
CA PRO A 57 -3.50 10.62 -26.99
C PRO A 57 -2.90 11.39 -28.17
N ASN A 58 -3.72 11.72 -29.17
CA ASN A 58 -3.35 12.56 -30.31
C ASN A 58 -2.98 14.01 -29.93
N LYS A 59 -3.25 14.45 -28.69
CA LYS A 59 -2.91 15.79 -28.14
C LYS A 59 -3.61 16.97 -28.83
N THR A 60 -4.48 16.71 -29.80
CA THR A 60 -5.24 17.70 -30.57
C THR A 60 -6.66 17.87 -30.07
N HIS A 61 -7.20 16.84 -29.39
CA HIS A 61 -8.59 16.79 -28.97
C HIS A 61 -8.76 16.67 -27.45
N VAL A 62 -9.87 17.21 -26.95
CA VAL A 62 -10.31 17.12 -25.55
C VAL A 62 -11.70 16.52 -25.52
N VAL A 63 -11.91 15.56 -24.62
CA VAL A 63 -13.23 15.03 -24.28
C VAL A 63 -13.69 15.68 -23.00
N SER A 64 -14.95 16.10 -22.98
CA SER A 64 -15.61 16.62 -21.78
C SER A 64 -16.93 15.91 -21.52
N THR A 65 -17.22 15.72 -20.23
CA THR A 65 -18.48 15.19 -19.75
C THR A 65 -19.07 16.11 -18.69
N SER A 66 -20.39 16.32 -18.75
CA SER A 66 -21.08 17.30 -17.93
C SER A 66 -22.35 16.74 -17.30
N ASP A 67 -22.76 17.38 -16.21
CA ASP A 67 -24.08 17.21 -15.59
C ASP A 67 -25.22 17.69 -16.52
N ASP A 68 -24.92 18.27 -17.71
CA ASP A 68 -25.93 18.52 -18.76
C ASP A 68 -26.31 17.28 -19.57
N LYS A 69 -25.79 16.11 -19.17
CA LYS A 69 -26.01 14.79 -19.78
C LYS A 69 -25.37 14.61 -21.15
N THR A 70 -24.54 15.56 -21.58
CA THR A 70 -23.85 15.50 -22.86
C THR A 70 -22.39 15.10 -22.70
N VAL A 71 -21.91 14.37 -23.71
CA VAL A 71 -20.49 14.12 -23.95
C VAL A 71 -20.11 14.93 -25.17
N ARG A 72 -19.01 15.69 -25.08
CA ARG A 72 -18.54 16.55 -26.18
C ARG A 72 -17.08 16.29 -26.50
N LEU A 73 -16.79 16.38 -27.79
CA LEU A 73 -15.45 16.32 -28.33
C LEU A 73 -15.06 17.68 -28.90
N TRP A 74 -13.91 18.18 -28.47
CA TRP A 74 -13.40 19.50 -28.84
C TRP A 74 -12.08 19.40 -29.59
N GLU A 75 -11.90 20.28 -30.57
CA GLU A 75 -10.61 20.51 -31.20
C GLU A 75 -9.90 21.70 -30.54
N ILE A 76 -8.67 21.48 -30.06
CA ILE A 76 -7.91 22.48 -29.30
C ILE A 76 -7.45 23.66 -30.18
N SER A 77 -7.07 23.40 -31.43
CA SER A 77 -6.50 24.38 -32.37
C SER A 77 -7.51 25.45 -32.75
N SER A 78 -8.71 25.01 -33.15
CA SER A 78 -9.85 25.83 -33.56
C SER A 78 -10.68 26.31 -32.37
N GLY A 79 -10.71 25.55 -31.27
CA GLY A 79 -11.60 25.79 -30.14
C GLY A 79 -13.06 25.44 -30.44
N THR A 80 -13.30 24.69 -31.52
CA THR A 80 -14.66 24.30 -31.93
C THR A 80 -15.03 22.92 -31.43
N GLU A 81 -16.33 22.73 -31.19
CA GLU A 81 -16.92 21.43 -30.96
C GLU A 81 -16.93 20.63 -32.27
N ILE A 82 -16.37 19.42 -32.26
CA ILE A 82 -16.42 18.49 -33.39
C ILE A 82 -17.79 17.82 -33.41
N TRP A 83 -18.20 17.27 -32.26
CA TRP A 83 -19.54 16.71 -32.08
C TRP A 83 -19.93 16.67 -30.60
N SER A 84 -21.24 16.63 -30.37
CA SER A 84 -21.88 16.35 -29.08
C SER A 84 -22.85 15.19 -29.20
N SER A 85 -22.96 14.41 -28.13
CA SER A 85 -23.94 13.33 -28.02
C SER A 85 -24.66 13.38 -26.67
N SER A 86 -25.98 13.24 -26.71
CA SER A 86 -26.88 13.28 -25.55
C SER A 86 -27.63 11.97 -25.37
N ILE A 87 -26.91 10.85 -25.41
CA ILE A 87 -27.53 9.52 -25.32
C ILE A 87 -27.86 9.11 -23.87
N ASN A 88 -27.09 9.62 -22.91
CA ASN A 88 -27.22 9.26 -21.50
C ASN A 88 -28.47 9.92 -20.90
N LYS A 89 -29.18 9.19 -20.05
CA LYS A 89 -30.45 9.66 -19.46
C LYS A 89 -30.21 10.57 -18.25
N ASP A 90 -29.05 10.45 -17.63
CA ASP A 90 -28.65 11.16 -16.43
C ASP A 90 -27.24 11.78 -16.55
N PHE A 91 -26.74 12.34 -15.46
CA PHE A 91 -25.46 13.06 -15.40
C PHE A 91 -24.25 12.20 -15.80
N VAL A 92 -23.38 12.74 -16.64
CA VAL A 92 -22.14 12.07 -17.03
C VAL A 92 -20.98 12.67 -16.24
N ARG A 93 -20.38 11.88 -15.35
CA ARG A 93 -19.44 12.42 -14.35
C ARG A 93 -17.99 12.04 -14.52
N CYS A 94 -17.70 10.97 -15.22
CA CYS A 94 -16.33 10.50 -15.40
C CYS A 94 -16.06 10.17 -16.87
N CYS A 95 -14.80 10.35 -17.25
CA CYS A 95 -14.28 9.93 -18.54
C CYS A 95 -12.87 9.37 -18.35
N SER A 96 -12.52 8.39 -19.16
CA SER A 96 -11.17 7.86 -19.25
C SER A 96 -10.84 7.56 -20.70
N VAL A 97 -9.58 7.75 -21.07
CA VAL A 97 -9.09 7.63 -22.44
C VAL A 97 -8.04 6.52 -22.48
N SER A 98 -8.01 5.77 -23.58
CA SER A 98 -6.97 4.76 -23.78
C SER A 98 -5.62 5.43 -23.98
N ASN A 99 -4.55 4.87 -23.40
CA ASN A 99 -3.19 5.36 -23.65
C ASN A 99 -2.60 4.81 -24.97
N THR A 100 -3.30 3.91 -25.66
CA THR A 100 -2.88 3.41 -26.96
C THR A 100 -3.22 4.43 -28.04
N PHE A 101 -2.24 4.74 -28.91
CA PHE A 101 -2.40 5.71 -30.00
C PHE A 101 -3.22 5.15 -31.18
N GLU A 102 -3.39 3.82 -31.25
CA GLU A 102 -4.02 3.16 -32.39
C GLU A 102 -5.54 3.28 -32.37
N ASP A 103 -6.15 3.22 -31.18
CA ASP A 103 -7.58 3.33 -30.99
C ASP A 103 -7.91 4.65 -30.30
N GLU A 104 -8.35 5.65 -31.08
CA GLU A 104 -8.93 6.89 -30.57
C GLU A 104 -10.30 6.61 -29.94
N SER A 105 -10.29 5.83 -28.86
CA SER A 105 -11.46 5.41 -28.10
C SER A 105 -11.38 5.92 -26.68
N PHE A 106 -12.54 6.17 -26.11
CA PHE A 106 -12.66 6.63 -24.74
C PHE A 106 -13.95 6.10 -24.11
N ILE A 107 -13.94 5.97 -22.79
CA ILE A 107 -15.09 5.52 -22.02
C ILE A 107 -15.60 6.64 -21.15
N THR A 108 -16.92 6.78 -21.09
CA THR A 108 -17.60 7.65 -20.15
C THR A 108 -18.49 6.86 -19.22
N GLY A 109 -18.57 7.30 -17.96
CA GLY A 109 -19.45 6.72 -16.96
C GLY A 109 -20.53 7.72 -16.53
N SER A 110 -21.74 7.20 -16.45
CA SER A 110 -22.95 7.98 -16.19
C SER A 110 -23.65 7.53 -14.90
N TYR A 111 -24.41 8.46 -14.31
CA TYR A 111 -25.23 8.22 -13.14
C TYR A 111 -26.45 7.34 -13.43
N ASP A 112 -26.83 7.19 -14.71
CA ASP A 112 -27.87 6.24 -15.17
C ASP A 112 -27.42 4.76 -15.13
N HIS A 113 -26.28 4.50 -14.49
CA HIS A 113 -25.68 3.19 -14.27
C HIS A 113 -25.06 2.58 -15.52
N THR A 114 -24.91 3.36 -16.59
CA THR A 114 -24.31 2.92 -17.84
C THR A 114 -22.88 3.40 -17.99
N LEU A 115 -22.11 2.62 -18.74
CA LEU A 115 -20.79 2.95 -19.26
C LEU A 115 -20.89 2.93 -20.77
N THR A 116 -20.38 3.97 -21.41
CA THR A 116 -20.46 4.11 -22.87
C THR A 116 -19.05 4.24 -23.44
N LEU A 117 -18.72 3.36 -24.39
CA LEU A 117 -17.48 3.39 -25.17
C LEU A 117 -17.75 4.18 -26.47
N TRP A 118 -16.86 5.11 -26.77
CA TRP A 118 -16.98 6.02 -27.91
C TRP A 118 -15.79 5.90 -28.83
N SER A 119 -16.01 6.16 -30.12
CA SER A 119 -14.96 6.45 -31.08
C SER A 119 -14.86 7.96 -31.28
N VAL A 120 -13.67 8.49 -31.51
CA VAL A 120 -13.50 9.92 -31.87
C VAL A 120 -14.12 10.24 -33.23
N LYS A 121 -14.18 9.27 -34.16
CA LYS A 121 -14.62 9.49 -35.55
C LYS A 121 -16.13 9.67 -35.70
N SER A 122 -16.93 9.14 -34.77
CA SER A 122 -18.39 9.13 -34.88
C SER A 122 -19.05 9.52 -33.56
N PRO A 123 -20.19 10.24 -33.60
CA PRO A 123 -20.98 10.57 -32.41
C PRO A 123 -21.86 9.41 -31.93
N GLU A 124 -21.72 8.24 -32.54
CA GLU A 124 -22.46 7.02 -32.17
C GLU A 124 -21.66 6.22 -31.13
N PRO A 125 -22.33 5.69 -30.08
CA PRO A 125 -21.66 4.84 -29.11
C PRO A 125 -21.25 3.52 -29.78
N LEU A 126 -20.00 3.11 -29.56
CA LEU A 126 -19.55 1.78 -29.98
C LEU A 126 -20.19 0.69 -29.12
N LEU A 127 -20.29 0.96 -27.82
CA LEU A 127 -20.76 -0.03 -26.86
C LEU A 127 -21.37 0.62 -25.62
N ILE A 128 -22.42 -0.01 -25.08
CA ILE A 128 -23.09 0.41 -23.85
C ILE A 128 -23.11 -0.77 -22.87
N MET A 129 -22.52 -0.60 -21.70
CA MET A 129 -22.50 -1.60 -20.61
C MET A 129 -23.32 -1.10 -19.43
N ASN A 130 -23.97 -2.02 -18.73
CA ASN A 130 -24.75 -1.71 -17.53
C ASN A 130 -23.99 -2.13 -16.27
N HIS A 131 -23.53 -1.15 -15.48
CA HIS A 131 -22.89 -1.40 -14.20
C HIS A 131 -23.92 -1.78 -13.11
N GLY A 132 -25.14 -1.24 -13.18
CA GLY A 132 -26.22 -1.51 -12.22
C GLY A 132 -26.17 -0.65 -10.93
N SER A 133 -25.24 0.30 -10.87
CA SER A 133 -25.19 1.35 -9.84
C SER A 133 -24.59 2.63 -10.45
N PRO A 134 -24.78 3.81 -9.84
CA PRO A 134 -24.23 5.07 -10.36
C PRO A 134 -22.71 4.99 -10.48
N VAL A 135 -22.20 5.27 -11.68
CA VAL A 135 -20.76 5.20 -11.95
C VAL A 135 -20.10 6.51 -11.55
N GLU A 136 -19.19 6.45 -10.58
CA GLU A 136 -18.43 7.60 -10.08
C GLU A 136 -17.05 7.70 -10.71
N ALA A 137 -16.43 6.56 -11.05
CA ALA A 137 -15.09 6.52 -11.61
C ALA A 137 -14.96 5.44 -12.68
N VAL A 138 -14.18 5.73 -13.72
CA VAL A 138 -13.84 4.80 -14.80
C VAL A 138 -12.35 4.92 -15.08
N CYS A 139 -11.71 3.80 -15.38
CA CYS A 139 -10.32 3.76 -15.84
C CYS A 139 -10.19 2.72 -16.95
N LEU A 140 -9.53 3.08 -18.04
CA LEU A 140 -9.05 2.13 -19.03
C LEU A 140 -7.72 1.52 -18.59
N PHE A 141 -7.50 0.25 -18.95
CA PHE A 141 -6.20 -0.37 -18.79
C PHE A 141 -5.21 0.16 -19.84
N PRO A 142 -3.89 0.14 -19.53
CA PRO A 142 -2.85 0.46 -20.51
C PRO A 142 -2.94 -0.39 -21.79
N ASP A 143 -3.42 -1.63 -21.68
CA ASP A 143 -3.58 -2.56 -22.79
C ASP A 143 -4.73 -2.18 -23.75
N GLY A 144 -5.59 -1.22 -23.38
CA GLY A 144 -6.74 -0.78 -24.18
C GLY A 144 -7.89 -1.78 -24.29
N LYS A 145 -7.69 -3.05 -23.93
CA LYS A 145 -8.70 -4.12 -24.03
C LYS A 145 -9.64 -4.22 -22.84
N THR A 146 -9.20 -3.78 -21.66
CA THR A 146 -9.97 -3.94 -20.42
C THR A 146 -10.37 -2.59 -19.87
N ALA A 147 -11.61 -2.48 -19.41
CA ALA A 147 -12.11 -1.31 -18.70
C ALA A 147 -12.46 -1.65 -17.26
N VAL A 148 -12.20 -0.71 -16.36
CA VAL A 148 -12.58 -0.78 -14.96
C VAL A 148 -13.60 0.32 -14.68
N SER A 149 -14.66 -0.06 -14.00
CA SER A 149 -15.69 0.87 -13.53
C SER A 149 -15.89 0.72 -12.03
N GLY A 150 -16.03 1.85 -11.35
CA GLY A 150 -16.35 1.93 -9.93
C GLY A 150 -17.70 2.57 -9.77
N GLY A 151 -18.66 1.80 -9.28
CA GLY A 151 -20.01 2.26 -8.98
C GLY A 151 -20.37 1.87 -7.56
N LEU A 152 -20.79 2.86 -6.78
CA LEU A 152 -21.04 2.69 -5.35
C LEU A 152 -19.87 1.93 -4.68
N CYS A 153 -20.08 0.74 -4.12
CA CYS A 153 -19.05 -0.04 -3.43
C CYS A 153 -18.34 -1.09 -4.30
N SER A 154 -18.82 -1.34 -5.52
CA SER A 154 -18.32 -2.40 -6.38
C SER A 154 -17.47 -1.87 -7.53
N ILE A 155 -16.45 -2.68 -7.86
CA ILE A 155 -15.58 -2.48 -9.00
C ILE A 155 -15.88 -3.59 -10.00
N LYS A 156 -16.20 -3.22 -11.23
CA LYS A 156 -16.46 -4.17 -12.33
C LYS A 156 -15.39 -4.03 -13.40
N PHE A 157 -14.93 -5.19 -13.87
CA PHE A 157 -13.96 -5.35 -14.94
C PHE A 157 -14.67 -5.81 -16.20
N TRP A 158 -14.41 -5.14 -17.31
CA TRP A 158 -15.07 -5.36 -18.58
C TRP A 158 -14.03 -5.68 -19.65
N ASP A 159 -14.32 -6.70 -20.46
CA ASP A 159 -13.55 -6.99 -21.66
C ASP A 159 -14.19 -6.25 -22.84
N LEU A 160 -13.47 -5.29 -23.40
CA LEU A 160 -13.93 -4.52 -24.55
C LEU A 160 -13.79 -5.30 -25.85
N SER A 161 -12.92 -6.31 -25.91
CA SER A 161 -12.75 -7.14 -27.11
C SER A 161 -13.90 -8.13 -27.32
N ASP A 162 -14.55 -8.57 -26.24
CA ASP A 162 -15.70 -9.48 -26.23
C ASP A 162 -17.02 -8.71 -26.00
N ASN A 163 -17.24 -7.63 -26.76
CA ASN A 163 -18.46 -6.81 -26.70
C ASN A 163 -18.83 -6.34 -25.28
N GLY A 164 -17.87 -5.93 -24.47
CA GLY A 164 -18.13 -5.40 -23.13
C GLY A 164 -18.61 -6.46 -22.14
N ARG A 165 -18.12 -7.69 -22.26
CA ARG A 165 -18.46 -8.76 -21.32
C ARG A 165 -17.91 -8.44 -19.92
N LEU A 166 -18.75 -8.66 -18.90
CA LEU A 166 -18.31 -8.59 -17.51
C LEU A 166 -17.36 -9.76 -17.20
N ILE A 167 -16.11 -9.44 -16.87
CA ILE A 167 -15.10 -10.42 -16.44
C ILE A 167 -15.32 -10.77 -14.97
N ARG A 168 -15.40 -9.74 -14.12
CA ARG A 168 -15.50 -9.90 -12.66
C ARG A 168 -16.10 -8.68 -11.99
N GLU A 169 -16.80 -8.93 -10.89
CA GLU A 169 -17.24 -7.92 -9.93
C GLU A 169 -16.55 -8.16 -8.58
N VAL A 170 -16.00 -7.10 -7.98
CA VAL A 170 -15.36 -7.13 -6.67
C VAL A 170 -15.93 -6.03 -5.79
N ILE A 171 -16.40 -6.40 -4.60
CA ILE A 171 -16.84 -5.43 -3.59
C ILE A 171 -15.64 -5.09 -2.73
N VAL A 172 -15.15 -3.87 -2.86
CA VAL A 172 -13.89 -3.44 -2.24
C VAL A 172 -14.14 -2.51 -1.05
N HIS A 173 -15.13 -1.64 -1.14
CA HIS A 173 -15.33 -0.55 -0.17
C HIS A 173 -16.68 -0.67 0.55
N HIS A 174 -16.81 0.06 1.67
CA HIS A 174 -18.09 0.15 2.40
C HIS A 174 -18.97 1.32 1.94
N LYS A 175 -18.37 2.32 1.29
CA LYS A 175 -19.05 3.49 0.73
C LYS A 175 -18.66 3.69 -0.72
N SER A 176 -19.29 4.67 -1.37
CA SER A 176 -19.04 4.96 -2.78
C SER A 176 -17.55 5.21 -3.07
N ILE A 177 -17.09 4.61 -4.15
CA ILE A 177 -15.78 4.82 -4.75
C ILE A 177 -15.79 6.20 -5.38
N THR A 178 -14.74 6.98 -5.14
CA THR A 178 -14.60 8.35 -5.63
C THR A 178 -13.61 8.47 -6.77
N GLY A 179 -12.68 7.52 -6.89
CA GLY A 179 -11.63 7.56 -7.88
C GLY A 179 -10.96 6.21 -8.05
N LEU A 180 -10.61 5.92 -9.29
CA LEU A 180 -9.90 4.72 -9.72
C LEU A 180 -8.68 5.12 -10.53
N SER A 181 -7.58 4.40 -10.35
CA SER A 181 -6.37 4.57 -11.17
C SER A 181 -5.67 3.24 -11.31
N VAL A 182 -5.34 2.84 -12.53
CA VAL A 182 -4.51 1.66 -12.80
C VAL A 182 -3.04 2.09 -12.82
N THR A 183 -2.14 1.22 -12.36
CA THR A 183 -0.70 1.46 -12.49
C THR A 183 -0.26 1.36 -13.94
N PRO A 184 0.74 2.14 -14.42
CA PRO A 184 1.25 2.01 -15.79
C PRO A 184 1.68 0.58 -16.15
N ASP A 185 2.18 -0.19 -15.17
CA ASP A 185 2.56 -1.59 -15.34
C ASP A 185 1.37 -2.56 -15.49
N GLY A 186 0.13 -2.09 -15.34
CA GLY A 186 -1.09 -2.91 -15.41
C GLY A 186 -1.28 -3.92 -14.27
N LYS A 187 -0.38 -3.98 -13.28
CA LYS A 187 -0.40 -4.98 -12.18
C LYS A 187 -1.31 -4.64 -11.02
N TYR A 188 -1.47 -3.35 -10.72
CA TYR A 188 -2.24 -2.91 -9.57
C TYR A 188 -3.33 -1.91 -9.94
N LEU A 189 -4.45 -1.99 -9.22
CA LEU A 189 -5.53 -1.02 -9.26
C LEU A 189 -5.58 -0.28 -7.92
N LEU A 190 -5.58 1.04 -7.97
CA LEU A 190 -5.82 1.91 -6.84
C LEU A 190 -7.30 2.29 -6.83
N SER A 191 -7.96 2.06 -5.69
CA SER A 191 -9.33 2.50 -5.46
C SER A 191 -9.38 3.41 -4.23
N SER A 192 -10.07 4.53 -4.39
CA SER A 192 -10.32 5.51 -3.31
C SER A 192 -11.82 5.61 -3.04
N SER A 193 -12.19 5.81 -1.78
CA SER A 193 -13.60 5.83 -1.38
C SER A 193 -13.91 6.87 -0.31
N LEU A 194 -15.20 7.22 -0.23
CA LEU A 194 -15.78 8.02 0.86
C LEU A 194 -15.66 7.34 2.22
N ASP A 195 -15.35 6.04 2.30
CA ASP A 195 -15.06 5.31 3.54
C ASP A 195 -13.71 5.70 4.18
N ARG A 196 -13.03 6.71 3.61
CA ARG A 196 -11.73 7.24 4.04
C ARG A 196 -10.59 6.26 3.78
N SER A 197 -10.81 5.24 2.97
CA SER A 197 -9.76 4.29 2.62
C SER A 197 -9.31 4.43 1.18
N LEU A 198 -8.04 4.15 0.99
CA LEU A 198 -7.42 3.90 -0.30
C LEU A 198 -6.91 2.47 -0.27
N LYS A 199 -7.37 1.66 -1.23
CA LYS A 199 -7.01 0.26 -1.33
C LYS A 199 -6.22 0.03 -2.62
N VAL A 200 -5.19 -0.78 -2.50
CA VAL A 200 -4.38 -1.25 -3.63
C VAL A 200 -4.76 -2.70 -3.86
N LEU A 201 -5.22 -3.01 -5.07
CA LEU A 201 -5.61 -4.36 -5.48
C LEU A 201 -4.58 -4.92 -6.43
N CYS A 202 -4.10 -6.13 -6.15
CA CYS A 202 -3.35 -6.92 -7.12
C CYS A 202 -4.32 -7.48 -8.15
N LEU A 203 -4.06 -7.28 -9.43
CA LEU A 203 -4.98 -7.68 -10.49
C LEU A 203 -4.86 -9.15 -10.90
N GLU A 204 -3.69 -9.77 -10.65
CA GLU A 204 -3.48 -11.20 -10.88
C GLU A 204 -4.37 -12.04 -9.94
N ASP A 205 -4.30 -11.75 -8.64
CA ASP A 205 -5.03 -12.52 -7.61
C ASP A 205 -6.37 -11.88 -7.21
N MET A 206 -6.61 -10.63 -7.61
CA MET A 206 -7.76 -9.81 -7.18
C MET A 206 -7.85 -9.65 -5.65
N THR A 207 -6.70 -9.70 -4.98
CA THR A 207 -6.56 -9.51 -3.53
C THR A 207 -6.19 -8.07 -3.19
N ILE A 208 -6.59 -7.62 -2.01
CA ILE A 208 -6.19 -6.31 -1.48
C ILE A 208 -4.77 -6.46 -0.93
N SER A 209 -3.79 -5.82 -1.58
CA SER A 209 -2.39 -5.85 -1.15
C SER A 209 -2.11 -4.86 -0.02
N HIS A 210 -2.66 -3.64 -0.14
CA HIS A 210 -2.49 -2.58 0.86
C HIS A 210 -3.79 -1.83 1.10
N GLN A 211 -3.97 -1.39 2.34
CA GLN A 211 -5.06 -0.51 2.74
C GLN A 211 -4.51 0.66 3.54
N PHE A 212 -4.77 1.87 3.06
CA PHE A 212 -4.47 3.12 3.76
C PHE A 212 -5.78 3.72 4.28
N LYS A 213 -5.79 4.18 5.52
CA LYS A 213 -6.92 4.89 6.12
C LYS A 213 -6.54 6.34 6.40
N PHE A 214 -7.42 7.25 6.02
CA PHE A 214 -7.27 8.69 6.16
C PHE A 214 -8.22 9.24 7.23
N PRO A 215 -7.92 10.41 7.82
CA PRO A 215 -8.79 11.04 8.81
C PRO A 215 -10.14 11.48 8.23
N SER A 216 -10.19 11.76 6.92
CA SER A 216 -11.36 12.28 6.21
C SER A 216 -11.57 11.52 4.90
N SER A 217 -12.73 11.70 4.26
CA SER A 217 -13.08 11.02 3.02
C SER A 217 -12.15 11.45 1.89
N VAL A 218 -11.69 10.48 1.09
CA VAL A 218 -10.90 10.76 -0.10
C VAL A 218 -11.86 11.16 -1.20
N MET A 219 -11.62 12.31 -1.82
CA MET A 219 -12.46 12.86 -2.89
C MET A 219 -11.84 12.63 -4.27
N CYS A 220 -10.51 12.68 -4.35
CA CYS A 220 -9.78 12.45 -5.58
C CYS A 220 -8.42 11.80 -5.29
N MET A 221 -7.88 11.14 -6.29
CA MET A 221 -6.63 10.41 -6.21
C MET A 221 -5.89 10.51 -7.54
N SER A 222 -4.56 10.57 -7.48
CA SER A 222 -3.71 10.43 -8.66
C SER A 222 -2.43 9.68 -8.33
N MET A 223 -1.92 8.92 -9.30
CA MET A 223 -0.68 8.19 -9.21
C MET A 223 0.40 8.86 -10.06
N SER A 224 1.64 8.88 -9.56
CA SER A 224 2.80 9.28 -10.37
C SER A 224 3.14 8.20 -11.40
N SER A 225 3.60 8.60 -12.59
CA SER A 225 4.15 7.69 -13.61
C SER A 225 5.23 6.76 -13.06
N ASP A 226 6.07 7.26 -12.15
CA ASP A 226 7.21 6.54 -11.59
C ASP A 226 6.81 5.50 -10.53
N LEU A 227 5.50 5.36 -10.26
CA LEU A 227 4.94 4.50 -9.23
C LEU A 227 5.39 4.79 -7.78
N LYS A 228 6.13 5.88 -7.56
CA LYS A 228 6.68 6.24 -6.25
C LYS A 228 5.76 7.10 -5.41
N ARG A 229 4.76 7.77 -5.99
CA ARG A 229 3.93 8.72 -5.26
C ARG A 229 2.45 8.56 -5.59
N VAL A 230 1.63 8.54 -4.55
CA VAL A 230 0.16 8.68 -4.65
C VAL A 230 -0.21 10.00 -4.00
N ALA A 231 -0.97 10.84 -4.71
CA ALA A 231 -1.62 11.99 -4.11
C ALA A 231 -3.11 11.67 -3.86
N ALA A 232 -3.60 12.02 -2.67
CA ALA A 232 -5.00 11.88 -2.29
C ALA A 232 -5.51 13.24 -1.76
N GLY A 233 -6.59 13.74 -2.38
CA GLY A 233 -7.29 14.94 -1.92
C GLY A 233 -8.41 14.55 -0.96
N LEU A 234 -8.45 15.17 0.22
CA LEU A 234 -9.45 14.89 1.26
C LEU A 234 -10.57 15.94 1.27
N SER A 235 -11.73 15.55 1.78
CA SER A 235 -12.90 16.44 1.92
C SER A 235 -12.67 17.62 2.89
N ASN A 236 -11.66 17.55 3.75
CA ASN A 236 -11.28 18.62 4.67
C ASN A 236 -10.35 19.68 4.02
N GLY A 237 -10.11 19.60 2.71
CA GLY A 237 -9.24 20.50 1.96
C GLY A 237 -7.74 20.18 2.06
N LYS A 238 -7.34 19.13 2.79
CA LYS A 238 -5.94 18.69 2.85
C LYS A 238 -5.62 17.74 1.71
N THR A 239 -4.45 17.89 1.13
CA THR A 239 -3.86 16.94 0.18
C THR A 239 -2.76 16.15 0.87
N ILE A 240 -2.83 14.83 0.81
CA ILE A 240 -1.78 13.94 1.34
C ILE A 240 -1.06 13.31 0.16
N VAL A 241 0.28 13.39 0.17
CA VAL A 241 1.13 12.70 -0.79
C VAL A 241 1.83 11.57 -0.07
N LEU A 242 1.50 10.34 -0.43
CA LEU A 242 2.20 9.14 0.03
C LEU A 242 3.38 8.91 -0.91
N ALA A 243 4.60 8.95 -0.38
CA ALA A 243 5.81 8.59 -1.10
C ALA A 243 6.25 7.19 -0.68
N PHE A 244 6.31 6.29 -1.65
CA PHE A 244 6.87 4.95 -1.50
C PHE A 244 8.35 5.02 -1.87
N THR A 245 9.21 5.05 -0.86
CA THR A 245 10.63 4.77 -1.05
C THR A 245 10.79 3.26 -1.10
N THR A 246 11.19 2.73 -2.25
CA THR A 246 11.85 1.44 -2.26
C THR A 246 13.17 1.63 -1.52
N GLU A 247 13.19 1.37 -0.21
CA GLU A 247 14.45 1.10 0.48
C GLU A 247 14.98 -0.21 -0.12
N GLN A 248 15.65 -0.12 -1.26
CA GLN A 248 16.71 -1.07 -1.51
C GLN A 248 17.74 -0.82 -0.40
N LYS A 249 17.68 -1.62 0.67
CA LYS A 249 18.84 -1.87 1.54
C LYS A 249 19.93 -2.65 0.78
N GLY A 250 20.23 -2.21 -0.44
CA GLY A 250 21.47 -2.43 -1.13
C GLY A 250 22.17 -1.09 -1.12
N ARG A 251 23.06 -0.89 -0.15
CA ARG A 251 24.01 0.22 -0.15
C ARG A 251 24.98 -0.03 -1.31
N VAL A 252 24.54 0.21 -2.54
CA VAL A 252 25.46 0.42 -3.65
C VAL A 252 25.99 1.82 -3.42
N GLU A 253 27.05 1.92 -2.62
CA GLU A 253 27.91 3.10 -2.65
C GLU A 253 28.27 3.31 -4.12
N GLY A 254 27.78 4.41 -4.69
CA GLY A 254 28.20 4.85 -6.00
C GLY A 254 29.70 5.00 -5.98
N ILE A 255 30.41 4.05 -6.59
CA ILE A 255 31.82 4.18 -6.88
C ILE A 255 31.91 5.33 -7.89
N SER A 256 32.22 6.53 -7.40
CA SER A 256 32.83 7.55 -8.25
C SER A 256 34.13 6.94 -8.78
N PRO A 257 34.35 6.85 -10.11
CA PRO A 257 35.61 6.34 -10.62
C PRO A 257 36.70 7.36 -10.26
N ASN A 258 37.50 7.05 -9.23
CA ASN A 258 38.76 7.73 -8.99
C ASN A 258 39.69 7.43 -10.17
N PRO A 259 40.13 8.43 -10.96
CA PRO A 259 40.86 8.22 -12.21
C PRO A 259 42.35 7.88 -11.98
N ARG A 260 42.70 7.24 -10.86
CA ARG A 260 44.10 7.00 -10.48
C ARG A 260 44.56 5.55 -10.50
N ASN A 261 43.67 4.57 -10.65
CA ASN A 261 44.05 3.16 -10.74
C ASN A 261 43.36 2.44 -11.92
N ALA A 262 43.45 3.02 -13.11
CA ALA A 262 43.07 2.33 -14.35
C ALA A 262 44.33 1.81 -15.05
N ASN A 263 44.83 0.66 -14.59
CA ASN A 263 45.76 -0.19 -15.32
C ASN A 263 45.51 -1.63 -14.90
N VAL A 264 44.41 -2.22 -15.36
CA VAL A 264 44.29 -3.68 -15.43
C VAL A 264 43.59 -4.02 -16.75
N ALA A 265 44.32 -4.79 -17.56
CA ALA A 265 43.98 -5.20 -18.90
C ALA A 265 42.70 -6.04 -18.97
N LEU A 266 42.00 -5.94 -20.10
CA LEU A 266 40.95 -6.88 -20.51
C LEU A 266 41.55 -8.28 -20.71
N ALA A 267 40.98 -9.27 -20.03
CA ALA A 267 41.11 -10.67 -20.39
C ALA A 267 39.72 -11.32 -20.40
N ALA A 268 39.45 -12.05 -21.47
CA ALA A 268 38.19 -12.69 -21.79
C ALA A 268 37.92 -13.92 -20.91
N ASN A 269 36.63 -14.17 -20.72
CA ASN A 269 35.98 -15.46 -20.40
C ASN A 269 36.39 -16.17 -19.11
N GLU A 270 35.64 -15.86 -18.05
CA GLU A 270 34.98 -16.77 -17.08
C GLU A 270 34.70 -15.95 -15.82
N SER A 271 33.50 -15.38 -15.73
CA SER A 271 33.14 -14.41 -14.70
C SER A 271 32.88 -15.07 -13.34
N TYR A 272 33.93 -15.22 -12.53
CA TYR A 272 33.76 -15.19 -11.07
C TYR A 272 33.69 -13.73 -10.62
N VAL A 273 32.57 -13.32 -10.06
CA VAL A 273 32.47 -12.06 -9.33
C VAL A 273 33.22 -12.26 -8.01
N ILE A 274 34.50 -11.90 -7.96
CA ILE A 274 35.24 -11.77 -6.70
C ILE A 274 34.75 -10.47 -6.05
N THR A 275 33.66 -10.55 -5.29
CA THR A 275 33.36 -9.50 -4.31
C THR A 275 34.43 -9.58 -3.23
N LYS A 276 34.95 -8.41 -2.82
CA LYS A 276 35.83 -8.32 -1.66
C LYS A 276 35.01 -8.79 -0.47
N GLU A 277 35.35 -9.94 0.14
CA GLU A 277 34.73 -10.37 1.38
C GLU A 277 34.99 -9.29 2.44
N THR A 278 34.02 -8.41 2.64
CA THR A 278 34.05 -7.47 3.74
C THR A 278 33.80 -8.32 4.98
N THR A 279 34.87 -8.60 5.74
CA THR A 279 34.73 -9.18 7.06
C THR A 279 33.92 -8.20 7.89
N GLU A 280 32.65 -8.53 8.15
CA GLU A 280 31.84 -7.73 9.08
C GLU A 280 32.48 -7.83 10.47
N PRO A 281 32.81 -6.70 11.12
CA PRO A 281 33.39 -6.76 12.44
C PRO A 281 32.38 -7.40 13.40
N LEU A 282 32.80 -8.47 14.07
CA LEU A 282 32.00 -9.16 15.08
C LEU A 282 31.46 -8.15 16.10
N LYS A 283 30.16 -8.26 16.42
CA LYS A 283 29.57 -7.39 17.43
C LYS A 283 30.24 -7.68 18.77
N LYS A 284 30.30 -6.67 19.65
CA LYS A 284 30.88 -6.81 21.00
C LYS A 284 30.31 -8.00 21.78
N PHE A 285 29.04 -8.33 21.56
CA PHE A 285 28.39 -9.51 22.13
C PHE A 285 29.05 -10.83 21.66
N ASP A 286 29.20 -11.00 20.35
CA ASP A 286 29.79 -12.21 19.74
C ASP A 286 31.25 -12.39 20.15
N LEU A 287 32.01 -11.28 20.27
CA LEU A 287 33.37 -11.29 20.80
C LEU A 287 33.42 -11.80 22.25
N LEU A 288 32.47 -11.37 23.09
CA LEU A 288 32.39 -11.80 24.49
C LEU A 288 32.01 -13.27 24.62
N LEU A 289 31.07 -13.75 23.80
CA LEU A 289 30.72 -15.17 23.71
C LEU A 289 31.90 -16.04 23.22
N LYS A 290 32.70 -15.53 22.28
CA LYS A 290 33.92 -16.22 21.82
C LYS A 290 34.99 -16.28 22.90
N SER A 291 35.07 -15.26 23.75
CA SER A 291 36.00 -15.19 24.89
C SER A 291 35.52 -15.92 26.16
N PHE A 292 34.43 -16.69 26.10
CA PHE A 292 33.83 -17.39 27.24
C PHE A 292 33.40 -16.47 28.41
N ARG A 293 33.15 -15.18 28.14
CA ARG A 293 32.73 -14.18 29.14
C ARG A 293 31.22 -13.99 29.14
N TYR A 294 30.49 -15.03 29.54
CA TYR A 294 29.03 -15.10 29.41
C TYR A 294 28.26 -14.03 30.21
N ARG A 295 28.70 -13.73 31.44
CA ARG A 295 28.06 -12.69 32.29
C ARG A 295 28.06 -11.32 31.62
N LYS A 296 29.25 -10.85 31.21
CA LYS A 296 29.42 -9.57 30.52
C LYS A 296 28.69 -9.53 29.18
N ALA A 297 28.58 -10.67 28.49
CA ALA A 297 27.84 -10.77 27.24
C ALA A 297 26.34 -10.50 27.49
N LEU A 298 25.77 -11.13 28.53
CA LEU A 298 24.36 -10.97 28.88
C LEU A 298 24.06 -9.54 29.38
N ASP A 299 24.94 -8.96 30.19
CA ASP A 299 24.78 -7.58 30.68
C ASP A 299 24.81 -6.56 29.54
N PHE A 300 25.68 -6.76 28.54
CA PHE A 300 25.74 -5.93 27.34
C PHE A 300 24.44 -5.97 26.54
N VAL A 301 23.77 -7.13 26.50
CA VAL A 301 22.50 -7.29 25.78
C VAL A 301 21.35 -6.67 26.56
N ILE A 302 21.32 -6.81 27.88
CA ILE A 302 20.35 -6.13 28.75
C ILE A 302 20.46 -4.61 28.57
N GLN A 303 21.67 -4.06 28.56
CA GLN A 303 21.89 -2.61 28.43
C GLN A 303 21.37 -2.04 27.09
N LYS A 304 21.38 -2.84 26.02
CA LYS A 304 20.84 -2.43 24.71
C LYS A 304 19.31 -2.47 24.63
N GLY A 305 18.64 -3.18 25.54
CA GLY A 305 17.17 -3.21 25.63
C GLY A 305 16.45 -3.84 24.44
N ASN A 306 17.12 -4.60 23.57
CA ASN A 306 16.49 -5.25 22.42
C ASN A 306 16.10 -6.70 22.75
N ALA A 307 14.79 -6.97 22.78
CA ALA A 307 14.19 -8.28 23.05
C ALA A 307 14.77 -9.41 22.19
N THR A 308 14.92 -9.15 20.88
CA THR A 308 15.37 -10.17 19.92
C THR A 308 16.82 -10.60 20.18
N LEU A 309 17.68 -9.63 20.55
CA LEU A 309 19.07 -9.93 20.92
C LEU A 309 19.14 -10.67 22.25
N LEU A 310 18.29 -10.34 23.22
CA LEU A 310 18.22 -11.04 24.52
C LEU A 310 17.88 -12.52 24.35
N VAL A 311 16.85 -12.81 23.55
CA VAL A 311 16.40 -14.18 23.31
C VAL A 311 17.43 -14.96 22.50
N SER A 312 18.05 -14.33 21.50
CA SER A 312 19.17 -14.94 20.76
C SER A 312 20.33 -15.28 21.70
N ALA A 313 20.67 -14.38 22.62
CA ALA A 313 21.74 -14.59 23.59
C ALA A 313 21.44 -15.72 24.57
N ILE A 314 20.24 -15.73 25.16
CA ILE A 314 19.79 -16.79 26.08
C ILE A 314 19.74 -18.13 25.34
N GLY A 315 19.20 -18.17 24.12
CA GLY A 315 19.17 -19.39 23.29
C GLY A 315 20.55 -19.90 22.85
N GLU A 316 21.55 -19.03 22.73
CA GLU A 316 22.95 -19.45 22.52
C GLU A 316 23.61 -19.94 23.80
N LEU A 317 23.26 -19.38 24.96
CA LEU A 317 23.75 -19.85 26.25
C LEU A 317 23.16 -21.21 26.62
N ILE A 318 21.87 -21.45 26.35
CA ILE A 318 21.21 -22.75 26.51
C ILE A 318 21.88 -23.79 25.64
N ARG A 319 22.10 -23.48 24.34
CA ARG A 319 22.80 -24.41 23.42
C ARG A 319 24.24 -24.74 23.82
N ARG A 320 24.87 -23.95 24.70
CA ARG A 320 26.24 -24.15 25.18
C ARG A 320 26.29 -24.68 26.61
N ASP A 321 25.14 -25.02 27.22
CA ASP A 321 25.01 -25.35 28.65
C ASP A 321 25.70 -24.33 29.57
N ALA A 322 25.70 -23.06 29.15
CA ALA A 322 26.39 -21.97 29.82
C ALA A 322 25.43 -20.98 30.49
N LEU A 323 24.13 -21.27 30.49
CA LEU A 323 23.11 -20.40 31.06
C LEU A 323 23.29 -20.25 32.58
N ASP A 324 23.46 -21.35 33.31
CA ASP A 324 23.65 -21.32 34.76
C ASP A 324 24.97 -20.62 35.14
N MET A 325 26.02 -20.79 34.33
CA MET A 325 27.27 -20.03 34.49
C MET A 325 27.10 -18.53 34.24
N ALA A 326 26.21 -18.13 33.34
CA ALA A 326 25.93 -16.73 33.05
C ALA A 326 25.05 -16.05 34.12
N LEU A 327 24.19 -16.83 34.78
CA LEU A 327 23.22 -16.38 35.78
C LEU A 327 23.76 -16.46 37.22
N SER A 328 24.68 -17.38 37.51
CA SER A 328 25.27 -17.55 38.84
C SER A 328 26.20 -16.41 39.26
N GLY A 329 26.29 -16.19 40.58
CA GLY A 329 27.21 -15.22 41.18
C GLY A 329 26.90 -13.74 40.88
N ARG A 330 25.66 -13.42 40.48
CA ARG A 330 25.23 -12.04 40.23
C ARG A 330 24.88 -11.32 41.53
N THR A 331 25.07 -10.01 41.52
CA THR A 331 24.63 -9.13 42.60
C THR A 331 23.15 -8.77 42.42
N GLU A 332 22.50 -8.30 43.48
CA GLU A 332 21.10 -7.85 43.43
C GLU A 332 20.87 -6.77 42.36
N ALA A 333 21.79 -5.81 42.24
CA ALA A 333 21.72 -4.73 41.26
C ALA A 333 21.78 -5.20 39.80
N GLU A 334 22.41 -6.35 39.53
CA GLU A 334 22.48 -6.96 38.20
C GLU A 334 21.29 -7.89 37.91
N LEU A 335 20.68 -8.47 38.95
CA LEU A 335 19.56 -9.39 38.83
C LEU A 335 18.23 -8.66 38.59
N ILE A 336 18.00 -7.51 39.23
CA ILE A 336 16.73 -6.78 39.09
C ILE A 336 16.46 -6.41 37.62
N PRO A 337 17.39 -5.77 36.87
CA PRO A 337 17.17 -5.47 35.45
C PRO A 337 16.96 -6.72 34.59
N LEU A 338 17.61 -7.82 34.95
CA LEU A 338 17.49 -9.10 34.25
C LEU A 338 16.10 -9.70 34.45
N VAL A 339 15.62 -9.77 35.70
CA VAL A 339 14.30 -10.30 36.02
C VAL A 339 13.21 -9.41 35.41
N GLU A 340 13.31 -8.09 35.53
CA GLU A 340 12.35 -7.16 34.91
C GLU A 340 12.29 -7.29 33.38
N THR A 341 13.45 -7.44 32.72
CA THR A 341 13.49 -7.61 31.27
C THR A 341 12.91 -8.96 30.85
N ILE A 342 13.12 -10.03 31.62
CA ILE A 342 12.47 -11.32 31.40
C ILE A 342 10.95 -11.19 31.57
N CYS A 343 10.47 -10.62 32.69
CA CYS A 343 9.04 -10.41 32.93
C CYS A 343 8.36 -9.61 31.81
N ARG A 344 9.01 -8.55 31.31
CA ARG A 344 8.49 -7.75 30.19
C ARG A 344 8.32 -8.52 28.88
N HIS A 345 9.14 -9.55 28.65
CA HIS A 345 9.16 -10.27 27.36
C HIS A 345 8.58 -11.69 27.42
N ILE A 346 8.32 -12.24 28.61
CA ILE A 346 7.68 -13.55 28.81
C ILE A 346 6.32 -13.63 28.10
N SER A 347 5.58 -12.52 28.02
CA SER A 347 4.27 -12.48 27.34
C SER A 347 4.31 -12.71 25.83
N ASN A 348 5.49 -12.62 25.20
CA ASN A 348 5.63 -12.86 23.76
C ASN A 348 5.79 -14.36 23.49
N PRO A 349 4.84 -15.03 22.82
CA PRO A 349 4.87 -16.49 22.62
C PRO A 349 6.03 -16.96 21.73
N ARG A 350 6.62 -16.07 20.92
CA ARG A 350 7.81 -16.39 20.10
C ARG A 350 9.09 -16.58 20.92
N HIS A 351 9.10 -16.06 22.15
CA HIS A 351 10.29 -15.96 22.99
C HIS A 351 10.11 -16.68 24.33
N SER A 352 8.88 -17.13 24.62
CA SER A 352 8.50 -17.69 25.91
C SER A 352 9.30 -18.94 26.27
N SER A 353 9.59 -19.86 25.34
CA SER A 353 10.32 -21.10 25.66
C SER A 353 11.69 -20.83 26.30
N PHE A 354 12.52 -20.02 25.64
CA PHE A 354 13.86 -19.68 26.12
C PHE A 354 13.84 -18.82 27.38
N LEU A 355 12.85 -17.93 27.52
CA LEU A 355 12.71 -17.07 28.69
C LEU A 355 12.17 -17.81 29.91
N LEU A 356 11.30 -18.81 29.71
CA LEU A 356 10.82 -19.70 30.77
C LEU A 356 11.97 -20.52 31.32
N GLU A 357 12.81 -21.09 30.47
CA GLU A 357 13.99 -21.85 30.88
C GLU A 357 14.97 -20.98 31.69
N ALA A 358 15.23 -19.75 31.23
CA ALA A 358 16.01 -18.78 32.01
C ALA A 358 15.33 -18.39 33.34
N ALA A 359 14.01 -18.26 33.36
CA ALA A 359 13.26 -18.00 34.59
C ALA A 359 13.35 -19.16 35.58
N PHE A 360 13.27 -20.41 35.12
CA PHE A 360 13.44 -21.61 35.94
C PHE A 360 14.87 -21.71 36.52
N SER A 361 15.90 -21.55 35.68
CA SER A 361 17.29 -21.50 36.16
C SER A 361 17.50 -20.40 37.19
N LEU A 362 16.89 -19.21 37.00
CA LEU A 362 16.95 -18.13 37.98
C LEU A 362 16.27 -18.49 39.31
N THR A 363 15.09 -19.08 39.26
CA THR A 363 14.37 -19.49 40.48
C THR A 363 15.11 -20.58 41.22
N ASP A 364 15.73 -21.53 40.52
CA ASP A 364 16.46 -22.63 41.13
C ASP A 364 17.74 -22.15 41.83
N ILE A 365 18.57 -21.35 41.12
CA ILE A 365 19.84 -20.84 41.64
C ILE A 365 19.62 -19.93 42.86
N TYR A 366 18.61 -19.05 42.81
CA TYR A 366 18.40 -18.03 43.84
C TYR A 366 17.30 -18.39 44.86
N SER A 367 16.74 -19.60 44.81
CA SER A 367 15.74 -20.11 45.77
C SER A 367 16.19 -19.98 47.23
N SER A 368 17.46 -20.24 47.52
CA SER A 368 18.04 -20.17 48.88
C SER A 368 18.25 -18.74 49.41
N VAL A 369 18.12 -17.73 48.55
CA VAL A 369 18.39 -16.31 48.85
C VAL A 369 17.10 -15.52 49.10
N LEU A 370 15.94 -16.13 48.82
CA LEU A 370 14.60 -15.57 49.08
C LEU A 370 14.45 -15.14 50.55
N GLY A 371 13.94 -13.92 50.76
CA GLY A 371 13.71 -13.35 52.10
C GLY A 371 14.83 -12.44 52.63
N LYS A 372 15.97 -12.32 51.93
CA LYS A 372 17.07 -11.44 52.35
C LYS A 372 16.90 -9.99 51.87
N SER A 373 16.25 -9.76 50.75
CA SER A 373 15.97 -8.41 50.22
C SER A 373 14.53 -8.29 49.74
N LYS A 374 13.85 -7.25 50.23
CA LYS A 374 12.46 -6.95 49.85
C LYS A 374 12.30 -6.58 48.37
N ALA A 375 13.31 -5.96 47.74
CA ALA A 375 13.23 -5.54 46.35
C ALA A 375 13.30 -6.75 45.41
N PHE A 376 14.26 -7.65 45.65
CA PHE A 376 14.40 -8.89 44.90
C PHE A 376 13.21 -9.84 45.09
N ASP A 377 12.69 -9.97 46.31
CA ASP A 377 11.50 -10.77 46.60
C ASP A 377 10.26 -10.23 45.85
N GLY A 378 10.15 -8.91 45.71
CA GLY A 378 9.13 -8.26 44.88
C GLY A 378 9.24 -8.67 43.41
N CYS A 379 10.43 -8.57 42.83
CA CYS A 379 10.67 -8.97 41.43
C CYS A 379 10.38 -10.46 41.18
N ILE A 380 10.73 -11.35 42.10
CA ILE A 380 10.42 -12.79 41.97
C ILE A 380 8.91 -13.02 42.06
N LYS A 381 8.21 -12.30 42.94
CA LYS A 381 6.75 -12.37 43.02
C LYS A 381 6.09 -11.95 41.70
N ASP A 382 6.59 -10.88 41.09
CA ASP A 382 6.11 -10.40 39.79
C ASP A 382 6.42 -11.42 38.67
N LEU A 383 7.61 -12.02 38.70
CA LEU A 383 7.98 -13.11 37.78
C LEU A 383 7.06 -14.32 37.94
N ARG A 384 6.74 -14.71 39.18
CA ARG A 384 5.80 -15.80 39.45
C ARG A 384 4.39 -15.49 38.93
N GLN A 385 3.88 -14.28 39.16
CA GLN A 385 2.58 -13.88 38.62
C GLN A 385 2.56 -13.92 37.09
N ALA A 386 3.64 -13.49 36.44
CA ALA A 386 3.78 -13.58 34.99
C ALA A 386 3.80 -15.04 34.50
N LEU A 387 4.49 -15.94 35.21
CA LEU A 387 4.50 -17.38 34.93
C LEU A 387 3.13 -18.02 35.09
N ASP A 388 2.43 -17.76 36.20
CA ASP A 388 1.10 -18.28 36.47
C ASP A 388 0.10 -17.83 35.39
N TYR A 389 0.20 -16.57 34.94
CA TYR A 389 -0.59 -16.06 33.82
C TYR A 389 -0.27 -16.80 32.50
N GLN A 390 1.01 -17.07 32.21
CA GLN A 390 1.39 -17.82 31.00
C GLN A 390 0.88 -19.27 31.01
N ILE A 391 0.94 -19.95 32.16
CA ILE A 391 0.40 -21.30 32.30
C ILE A 391 -1.10 -21.30 32.00
N CYS A 392 -1.83 -20.30 32.52
CA CYS A 392 -3.25 -20.13 32.23
C CYS A 392 -3.52 -19.89 30.73
N VAL A 393 -2.76 -19.02 30.08
CA VAL A 393 -2.88 -18.78 28.62
C VAL A 393 -2.57 -20.05 27.83
N GLN A 394 -1.55 -20.83 28.20
CA GLN A 394 -1.22 -22.08 27.53
C GLN A 394 -2.34 -23.13 27.68
N GLN A 395 -2.96 -23.24 28.86
CA GLN A 395 -4.11 -24.10 29.07
C GLN A 395 -5.29 -23.67 28.18
N MET A 396 -5.62 -22.38 28.12
CA MET A 396 -6.66 -21.87 27.22
C MET A 396 -6.36 -22.15 25.74
N MET A 397 -5.09 -22.05 25.32
CA MET A 397 -4.70 -22.39 23.95
C MET A 397 -4.87 -23.89 23.66
N MET A 398 -4.55 -24.77 24.60
CA MET A 398 -4.78 -26.22 24.46
C MET A 398 -6.27 -26.55 24.33
N ASP A 399 -7.12 -25.92 25.15
CA ASP A 399 -8.57 -26.10 25.09
C ASP A 399 -9.14 -25.63 23.74
N LEU A 400 -8.67 -24.47 23.25
CA LEU A 400 -9.11 -23.91 21.97
C LEU A 400 -8.64 -24.77 20.79
N GLN A 401 -7.43 -25.33 20.86
CA GLN A 401 -6.92 -26.29 19.88
C GLN A 401 -7.75 -27.58 19.88
N GLY A 402 -8.11 -28.10 21.06
CA GLY A 402 -9.02 -29.23 21.19
C GLY A 402 -10.39 -28.96 20.58
N GLY A 403 -10.98 -27.79 20.87
CA GLY A 403 -12.25 -27.35 20.28
C GLY A 403 -12.21 -27.24 18.76
N LEU A 404 -11.13 -26.68 18.21
CA LEU A 404 -10.96 -26.53 16.76
C LEU A 404 -10.76 -27.88 16.06
N ALA A 405 -10.04 -28.82 16.69
CA ALA A 405 -9.90 -30.19 16.19
C ALA A 405 -11.25 -30.93 16.14
N LEU A 406 -12.12 -30.74 17.14
CA LEU A 406 -13.48 -31.29 17.12
C LEU A 406 -14.32 -30.72 15.96
N VAL A 407 -14.23 -29.40 15.71
CA VAL A 407 -14.93 -28.77 14.58
C VAL A 407 -14.40 -29.30 13.24
N GLN A 408 -13.09 -29.45 13.09
CA GLN A 408 -12.48 -30.03 11.89
C GLN A 408 -12.93 -31.47 11.65
N ALA A 409 -12.94 -32.31 12.70
CA ALA A 409 -13.43 -33.68 12.62
C ALA A 409 -14.91 -33.74 12.22
N ALA A 410 -15.75 -32.86 12.78
CA ALA A 410 -17.16 -32.76 12.41
C ALA A 410 -17.36 -32.34 10.93
N CYS A 411 -16.56 -31.39 10.43
CA CYS A 411 -16.58 -31.01 9.01
C CYS A 411 -16.17 -32.16 8.09
N GLN A 412 -15.15 -32.96 8.46
CA GLN A 412 -14.72 -34.11 7.66
C GLN A 412 -15.80 -35.20 7.59
N ILE A 413 -16.45 -35.52 8.71
CA ILE A 413 -17.54 -36.51 8.74
C ILE A 413 -18.70 -36.07 7.83
N ASN A 414 -19.03 -34.78 7.83
CA ASN A 414 -20.09 -34.25 6.96
C ASN A 414 -19.72 -34.30 5.48
N HIS A 415 -18.46 -34.00 5.13
CA HIS A 415 -17.96 -34.13 3.76
C HIS A 415 -17.92 -35.57 3.24
N THR A 416 -17.76 -36.57 4.11
CA THR A 416 -17.81 -37.99 3.71
C THR A 416 -19.23 -38.55 3.58
N ARG A 417 -20.24 -37.84 4.12
CA ARG A 417 -21.65 -38.24 4.07
C ARG A 417 -22.43 -37.56 2.93
N SER A 418 -21.93 -36.43 2.42
CA SER A 418 -22.37 -35.79 1.16
C SER A 418 -21.67 -36.43 -0.04
#